data_AF-A0A535DDG8-F1
#
_entry.id   AF-A0A535DDG8-F1
#
_cell.length_a   1.000
_cell.length_b   1.000
_cell.length_c   1.000
_cell.angle_alpha   90.00
_cell.angle_beta   90.00
_cell.angle_gamma   90.00
#
_symmetry.space_group_name_H-M   'P 1'
#
loop_
_entity.id
_entity.type
_entity.pdbx_description
1 polymer ?
#
loop_
_entity_poly.entity_id
_entity_poly.type
_entity_poly.pdbx_seq_one_letter_code
_entity_poly.pdbx_strand_id
1 'polypeptide(L)'
;MNTMGGVTGVEAWPELPYGEWYETLETLHMVTQIVGKVRLSLTPFEPQWANVPLYTTARGMTTTPMASDGVIFQVDIDLIDHQVLISTAGGETRRVALKARPVAAFYAEFMSNLSAIGIAPRFQPLRRTTFTRHMSRNGRIVSSRSCRGQTWS
;
A
#
# COMPACT_ATOMS: atom_id res chain seq x y z
N MET A 1 48.12 10.89 3.75
CA MET A 1 47.23 11.92 3.16
C MET A 1 46.78 11.40 1.81
N ASN A 2 45.66 10.69 1.75
CA ASN A 2 45.12 10.19 0.50
C ASN A 2 44.08 11.17 -0.02
N THR A 3 44.34 11.61 -1.24
CA THR A 3 43.59 12.50 -2.12
C THR A 3 42.09 12.21 -2.09
N MET A 4 41.28 13.24 -1.84
CA MET A 4 39.84 13.20 -2.12
C MET A 4 39.66 12.89 -3.60
N GLY A 5 39.25 11.66 -3.92
CA GLY A 5 38.76 11.30 -5.24
C GLY A 5 37.53 12.15 -5.53
N GLY A 6 37.70 13.14 -6.41
CA GLY A 6 36.59 13.92 -6.93
C GLY A 6 35.55 12.98 -7.52
N VAL A 7 34.28 13.23 -7.19
CA VAL A 7 33.14 12.55 -7.81
C VAL A 7 33.06 13.04 -9.27
N THR A 8 33.90 12.49 -10.14
CA THR A 8 33.90 12.76 -11.57
C THR A 8 33.03 11.72 -12.25
N GLY A 9 31.82 12.13 -12.64
CA GLY A 9 30.92 11.36 -13.47
C GLY A 9 29.52 11.38 -12.87
N VAL A 10 28.63 12.18 -13.48
CA VAL A 10 27.20 11.83 -13.44
C VAL A 10 27.11 10.53 -14.23
N GLU A 11 27.24 9.40 -13.55
CA GLU A 11 26.98 8.10 -14.14
C GLU A 11 25.55 8.16 -14.68
N ALA A 12 25.42 8.07 -16.00
CA ALA A 12 24.12 8.15 -16.65
C ALA A 12 23.27 7.00 -16.10
N TRP A 13 22.11 7.34 -15.55
CA TRP A 13 21.19 6.34 -15.02
C TRP A 13 20.90 5.28 -16.09
N PRO A 14 20.94 3.99 -15.74
CA PRO A 14 20.66 2.93 -16.69
C PRO A 14 19.25 3.08 -17.25
N GLU A 15 19.06 2.73 -18.52
CA GLU A 15 17.74 2.69 -19.11
C GLU A 15 16.86 1.66 -18.38
N LEU A 16 15.61 2.03 -18.10
CA LEU A 16 14.63 1.17 -17.42
C LEU A 16 13.43 0.92 -18.36
N PRO A 17 13.59 0.07 -19.39
CA PRO A 17 12.60 -0.12 -20.46
C PRO A 17 11.32 -0.77 -19.93
N TYR A 18 10.21 -0.03 -19.94
CA TYR A 18 8.93 -0.43 -19.35
C TYR A 18 8.48 -1.88 -19.61
N GLY A 19 8.65 -2.37 -20.85
CA GLY A 19 8.24 -3.72 -21.22
C GLY A 19 8.95 -4.83 -20.43
N GLU A 20 10.19 -4.60 -20.00
CA GLU A 20 11.00 -5.62 -19.32
C GLU A 20 10.72 -5.68 -17.80
N TRP A 21 10.25 -4.58 -17.20
CA TRP A 21 10.04 -4.50 -15.75
C TRP A 21 8.57 -4.34 -15.34
N TYR A 22 7.64 -4.34 -16.30
CA TYR A 22 6.21 -4.15 -16.04
C TYR A 22 5.65 -5.12 -14.98
N GLU A 23 5.98 -6.42 -15.05
CA GLU A 23 5.51 -7.42 -14.09
C GLU A 23 6.05 -7.16 -12.67
N THR A 24 7.28 -6.65 -12.58
CA THR A 24 7.90 -6.24 -11.31
C THR A 24 7.21 -4.99 -10.76
N LEU A 25 6.94 -4.00 -11.61
CA LEU A 25 6.16 -2.81 -11.24
C LEU A 25 4.78 -3.20 -10.73
N GLU A 26 4.06 -4.08 -11.45
CA GLU A 26 2.72 -4.50 -11.08
C GLU A 26 2.71 -5.17 -9.69
N THR A 27 3.67 -6.06 -9.44
CA THR A 27 3.82 -6.73 -8.15
C THR A 27 4.15 -5.73 -7.04
N LEU A 28 5.13 -4.85 -7.25
CA LEU A 28 5.54 -3.84 -6.27
C LEU A 28 4.41 -2.85 -5.98
N HIS A 29 3.66 -2.46 -7.02
CA HIS A 29 2.50 -1.59 -6.90
C HIS A 29 1.42 -2.24 -6.03
N MET A 30 1.09 -3.51 -6.27
CA MET A 30 0.13 -4.25 -5.46
C MET A 30 0.58 -4.40 -4.00
N VAL A 31 1.86 -4.71 -3.76
CA VAL A 31 2.44 -4.77 -2.40
C VAL A 31 2.30 -3.43 -1.69
N THR A 32 2.67 -2.34 -2.38
CA THR A 32 2.58 -0.98 -1.84
C THR A 32 1.13 -0.61 -1.51
N GLN A 33 0.17 -0.98 -2.37
CA GLN A 33 -1.25 -0.79 -2.08
C GLN A 33 -1.72 -1.57 -0.85
N ILE A 34 -1.28 -2.82 -0.67
CA ILE A 34 -1.64 -3.64 0.50
C ILE A 34 -1.12 -2.99 1.78
N VAL A 35 0.16 -2.62 1.82
CA VAL A 35 0.78 -1.97 2.99
C VAL A 35 0.11 -0.63 3.28
N GLY A 36 -0.14 0.19 2.24
CA GLY A 36 -0.83 1.46 2.37
C GLY A 36 -2.26 1.32 2.93
N LYS A 37 -3.01 0.32 2.48
CA LYS A 37 -4.35 0.01 3.03
C LYS A 37 -4.30 -0.39 4.49
N VAL A 38 -3.31 -1.19 4.89
CA VAL A 38 -3.12 -1.55 6.30
C VAL A 38 -2.83 -0.30 7.13
N ARG A 39 -1.86 0.53 6.72
CA ARG A 39 -1.56 1.80 7.39
C ARG A 39 -2.80 2.68 7.54
N LEU A 40 -3.56 2.88 6.47
CA LEU A 40 -4.80 3.65 6.47
C LEU A 40 -5.85 3.10 7.43
N SER A 41 -5.95 1.78 7.55
CA SER A 41 -6.94 1.15 8.45
C SER A 41 -6.58 1.23 9.93
N LEU A 42 -5.29 1.43 10.25
CA LEU A 42 -4.76 1.35 11.61
C LEU A 42 -4.37 2.72 12.19
N THR A 43 -4.16 3.74 11.36
CA THR A 43 -3.85 5.09 11.83
C THR A 43 -5.10 5.96 11.92
N PRO A 44 -5.28 6.72 13.02
CA PRO A 44 -6.26 7.79 13.07
C PRO A 44 -6.05 8.77 11.92
N PHE A 45 -7.12 9.45 11.51
CA PHE A 45 -7.04 10.47 10.47
C PHE A 45 -6.17 11.66 10.97
N GLU A 46 -5.04 11.91 10.31
CA GLU A 46 -4.18 13.05 10.60
C GLU A 46 -4.52 14.23 9.67
N PRO A 47 -4.40 15.49 10.13
CA PRO A 47 -4.52 16.66 9.28
C PRO A 47 -3.56 16.55 8.08
N GLN A 48 -4.03 16.95 6.91
CA GLN A 48 -3.26 16.89 5.64
C GLN A 48 -2.89 15.47 5.16
N TRP A 49 -3.51 14.41 5.70
CA TRP A 49 -3.33 13.05 5.19
C TRP A 49 -1.87 12.56 5.29
N ALA A 50 -1.09 13.12 6.23
CA ALA A 50 0.32 12.76 6.43
C ALA A 50 0.51 11.29 6.83
N ASN A 51 -0.55 10.62 7.30
CA ASN A 51 -0.58 9.18 7.59
C ASN A 51 -0.80 8.29 6.34
N VAL A 52 -0.99 8.87 5.15
CA VAL A 52 -1.28 8.14 3.91
C VAL A 52 -0.04 7.70 3.12
N PRO A 53 1.04 8.47 2.97
CA PRO A 53 2.19 8.05 2.18
C PRO A 53 3.01 6.97 2.89
N LEU A 54 3.66 6.12 2.10
CA LEU A 54 4.86 5.43 2.54
C LEU A 54 6.05 6.38 2.35
N TYR A 55 6.90 6.50 3.36
CA TYR A 55 8.07 7.36 3.30
C TYR A 55 9.24 6.61 2.70
N THR A 56 9.99 7.26 1.80
CA THR A 56 11.19 6.65 1.20
C THR A 56 12.33 6.58 2.21
N THR A 57 13.04 5.46 2.22
CA THR A 57 14.28 5.25 2.98
C THR A 57 15.40 4.90 2.00
N ALA A 58 16.65 4.84 2.48
CA ALA A 58 17.78 4.40 1.66
C ALA A 58 17.62 2.96 1.10
N ARG A 59 16.73 2.14 1.68
CA ARG A 59 16.51 0.74 1.28
C ARG A 59 15.18 0.50 0.57
N GLY A 60 14.27 1.48 0.55
CA GLY A 60 12.94 1.32 -0.03
C GLY A 60 11.93 2.26 0.58
N MET A 61 10.91 1.71 1.26
CA MET A 61 9.79 2.49 1.80
C MET A 61 9.39 2.03 3.21
N THR A 62 8.90 2.94 4.04
CA THR A 62 8.46 2.66 5.42
C THR A 62 7.10 3.28 5.73
N THR A 63 6.34 2.61 6.59
CA THR A 63 5.16 3.20 7.22
C THR A 63 5.50 4.10 8.39
N THR A 64 6.76 4.24 8.80
CA THR A 64 7.17 4.78 10.12
C THR A 64 6.49 4.03 11.29
N PRO A 65 6.87 4.27 12.55
CA PRO A 65 6.17 3.69 13.69
C PRO A 65 4.69 4.08 13.73
N MET A 66 3.83 3.10 13.96
CA MET A 66 2.38 3.22 14.11
C MET A 66 1.95 2.45 15.36
N ALA A 67 0.86 2.87 16.00
CA ALA A 67 0.28 2.18 17.14
C ALA A 67 -1.07 1.54 16.75
N SER A 68 -1.25 0.25 17.07
CA SER A 68 -2.53 -0.46 16.91
C SER A 68 -2.72 -1.44 18.05
N ASP A 69 -3.90 -1.45 18.67
CA ASP A 69 -4.30 -2.46 19.67
C ASP A 69 -3.25 -2.70 20.79
N GLY A 70 -2.56 -1.63 21.22
CA GLY A 70 -1.53 -1.69 22.26
C GLY A 70 -0.13 -2.10 21.77
N VAL A 71 0.04 -2.35 20.48
CA VAL A 71 1.31 -2.68 19.84
C VAL A 71 1.82 -1.50 19.02
N ILE A 72 3.08 -1.11 19.26
CA ILE A 72 3.79 -0.16 18.40
C ILE A 72 4.64 -0.95 17.42
N PHE A 73 4.46 -0.70 16.13
CA PHE A 73 5.15 -1.43 15.07
C PHE A 73 5.31 -0.56 13.81
N GLN A 74 6.17 -1.00 12.90
CA GLN A 74 6.30 -0.42 11.57
C GLN A 74 6.39 -1.52 10.52
N VAL A 75 6.09 -1.16 9.28
CA VAL A 75 6.23 -2.01 8.11
C VAL A 75 7.17 -1.34 7.11
N ASP A 76 8.24 -2.04 6.75
CA ASP A 76 9.24 -1.58 5.79
C ASP A 76 9.22 -2.48 4.55
N ILE A 77 9.12 -1.88 3.37
CA ILE A 77 9.36 -2.53 2.09
C ILE A 77 10.84 -2.35 1.78
N ASP A 78 11.65 -3.37 2.06
CA ASP A 78 13.08 -3.40 1.75
C ASP A 78 13.26 -3.93 0.32
N LEU A 79 13.65 -3.03 -0.58
CA LEU A 79 13.86 -3.32 -1.99
C LEU A 79 15.27 -3.88 -2.27
N ILE A 80 16.18 -3.78 -1.31
CA ILE A 80 17.56 -4.30 -1.41
C ILE A 80 17.59 -5.78 -1.04
N ASP A 81 16.97 -6.14 0.09
CA ASP A 81 16.87 -7.54 0.54
C ASP A 81 15.62 -8.26 0.01
N HIS A 82 14.81 -7.59 -0.82
CA HIS A 82 13.57 -8.11 -1.41
C HIS A 82 12.60 -8.70 -0.37
N GLN A 83 12.25 -7.92 0.64
CA GLN A 83 11.37 -8.35 1.73
C GLN A 83 10.48 -7.24 2.24
N VAL A 84 9.32 -7.61 2.79
CA VAL A 84 8.54 -6.77 3.68
C VAL A 84 8.84 -7.16 5.11
N LEU A 85 9.32 -6.20 5.89
CA LEU A 85 9.71 -6.34 7.28
C LEU A 85 8.65 -5.73 8.18
N ILE A 86 8.19 -6.47 9.18
CA ILE A 86 7.31 -5.97 10.23
C ILE A 86 8.13 -5.98 11.51
N SER A 87 8.37 -4.81 12.10
CA SER A 87 9.18 -4.67 13.32
C SER A 87 8.35 -4.05 14.43
N THR A 88 8.34 -4.64 15.62
CA THR A 88 7.66 -4.08 16.80
C THR A 88 8.65 -3.34 17.70
N ALA A 89 8.16 -2.38 18.48
CA ALA A 89 8.97 -1.71 19.50
C ALA A 89 9.49 -2.68 20.59
N GLY A 90 8.89 -3.85 20.73
CA GLY A 90 9.34 -4.94 21.59
C GLY A 90 10.47 -5.79 21.01
N GLY A 91 10.96 -5.49 19.80
CA GLY A 91 12.06 -6.20 19.16
C GLY A 91 11.64 -7.42 18.33
N GLU A 92 10.36 -7.78 18.30
CA GLU A 92 9.88 -8.83 17.41
C GLU A 92 9.97 -8.38 15.96
N THR A 93 10.43 -9.28 15.08
CA THR A 93 10.56 -9.01 13.65
C THR A 93 9.99 -10.16 12.83
N ARG A 94 9.17 -9.84 11.83
CA ARG A 94 8.60 -10.79 10.87
C ARG A 94 8.91 -10.35 9.44
N ARG A 95 9.07 -11.32 8.54
CA ARG A 95 9.50 -11.10 7.16
C ARG A 95 8.55 -11.79 6.19
N VAL A 96 8.30 -11.13 5.07
CA VAL A 96 7.53 -11.68 3.95
C VAL A 96 8.34 -11.44 2.68
N ALA A 97 8.75 -12.49 1.98
CA ALA A 97 9.59 -12.35 0.80
C ALA A 97 8.84 -11.67 -0.38
N LEU A 98 9.53 -10.73 -1.04
CA LEU A 98 9.15 -10.14 -2.33
C LEU A 98 9.73 -11.00 -3.45
N LYS A 99 8.97 -11.98 -3.91
CA LYS A 99 9.34 -12.89 -4.99
C LYS A 99 8.19 -13.07 -5.97
N ALA A 100 8.48 -13.56 -7.18
CA ALA A 100 7.46 -13.91 -8.15
C ALA A 100 6.51 -14.97 -7.57
N ARG A 101 5.26 -14.56 -7.27
CA ARG A 101 4.18 -15.41 -6.76
C ARG A 101 2.83 -14.70 -6.89
N PRO A 102 1.71 -15.44 -6.78
CA PRO A 102 0.40 -14.79 -6.70
C PRO A 102 0.34 -13.79 -5.54
N VAL A 103 -0.11 -12.57 -5.82
CA VAL A 103 -0.27 -11.52 -4.80
C VAL A 103 -1.20 -11.94 -3.67
N ALA A 104 -2.19 -12.80 -3.93
CA ALA A 104 -3.05 -13.38 -2.90
C ALA A 104 -2.25 -14.18 -1.85
N ALA A 105 -1.20 -14.89 -2.26
CA ALA A 105 -0.33 -15.63 -1.34
C ALA A 105 0.52 -14.68 -0.49
N PHE A 106 1.05 -13.61 -1.09
CA PHE A 106 1.72 -12.54 -0.34
C PHE A 106 0.79 -11.91 0.69
N TYR A 107 -0.44 -11.55 0.28
CA TYR A 107 -1.44 -10.94 1.15
C TYR A 107 -1.79 -11.85 2.33
N ALA A 108 -2.03 -13.14 2.09
CA ALA A 108 -2.36 -14.10 3.14
C ALA A 108 -1.22 -14.23 4.18
N GLU A 109 0.03 -14.35 3.72
CA GLU A 109 1.20 -14.44 4.60
C GLU A 109 1.40 -13.15 5.40
N PHE A 110 1.28 -12.00 4.75
CA PHE A 110 1.40 -10.69 5.40
C PHE A 110 0.34 -10.48 6.48
N MET A 111 -0.93 -10.78 6.20
CA MET A 111 -2.02 -10.69 7.17
C MET A 111 -1.85 -11.71 8.31
N SER A 112 -1.35 -12.92 8.02
CA SER A 112 -1.03 -13.91 9.04
C SER A 112 0.05 -13.42 10.00
N ASN A 113 1.10 -12.77 9.49
CA ASN A 113 2.14 -12.17 10.32
C ASN A 113 1.63 -11.01 11.19
N LEU A 114 0.74 -10.16 10.68
CA LEU A 114 0.08 -9.11 11.48
C LEU A 114 -0.80 -9.71 12.57
N SER A 115 -1.61 -10.71 12.24
CA SER A 115 -2.47 -11.40 13.22
C SER A 115 -1.66 -12.07 14.32
N ALA A 116 -0.49 -12.62 14.00
CA ALA A 116 0.37 -13.30 14.97
C ALA A 116 0.97 -12.35 16.02
N ILE A 117 1.05 -11.05 15.73
CA ILE A 117 1.44 -10.00 16.67
C ILE A 117 0.25 -9.22 17.23
N GLY A 118 -0.97 -9.76 17.09
CA GLY A 118 -2.18 -9.18 17.66
C GLY A 118 -2.78 -8.01 16.88
N ILE A 119 -2.36 -7.78 15.63
CA ILE A 119 -2.83 -6.66 14.81
C ILE A 119 -3.87 -7.15 13.80
N ALA A 120 -5.05 -6.52 13.81
CA ALA A 120 -6.16 -6.89 12.93
C ALA A 120 -6.69 -5.67 12.14
N PRO A 121 -6.13 -5.39 10.95
CA PRO A 121 -6.59 -4.31 10.06
C PRO A 121 -8.07 -4.45 9.71
N ARG A 122 -8.85 -3.39 9.92
CA ARG A 122 -10.26 -3.34 9.51
C ARG A 122 -10.38 -2.63 8.18
N PHE A 123 -10.49 -3.40 7.10
CA PHE A 123 -10.76 -2.84 5.78
C PHE A 123 -12.24 -2.47 5.66
N GLN A 124 -12.52 -1.17 5.49
CA GLN A 124 -13.87 -0.75 5.12
C GLN A 124 -14.18 -1.29 3.71
N PRO A 125 -15.35 -1.93 3.50
CA PRO A 125 -15.76 -2.28 2.15
C PRO A 125 -15.90 -0.99 1.35
N LEU A 126 -15.26 -0.93 0.18
CA LEU A 126 -15.61 0.10 -0.80
C LEU A 126 -17.12 0.04 -1.02
N ARG A 127 -17.79 1.19 -0.89
CA ARG A 127 -19.21 1.29 -1.19
C ARG A 127 -19.39 0.86 -2.65
N ARG A 128 -19.99 -0.30 -2.90
CA ARG A 128 -20.37 -0.72 -4.26
C ARG A 128 -21.40 0.28 -4.77
N THR A 129 -20.98 1.24 -5.58
CA THR A 129 -21.91 1.98 -6.42
C THR A 129 -22.31 1.03 -7.53
N THR A 130 -23.39 0.28 -7.34
CA THR A 130 -23.99 -0.55 -8.37
C THR A 130 -24.39 0.37 -9.53
N PHE A 131 -23.58 0.43 -10.58
CA PHE A 131 -23.97 1.10 -11.82
C PHE A 131 -24.90 0.16 -12.58
N THR A 132 -26.19 0.18 -12.22
CA THR A 132 -27.21 -0.55 -12.97
C THR A 132 -27.37 0.13 -14.33
N ARG A 133 -26.71 -0.42 -15.35
CA ARG A 133 -26.89 -0.01 -16.74
C ARG A 133 -28.30 -0.39 -17.19
N HIS A 134 -29.24 0.56 -17.10
CA HIS A 134 -30.55 0.39 -17.71
C HIS A 134 -30.44 0.79 -19.20
N MET A 135 -30.35 -0.19 -20.08
CA MET A 135 -30.46 0.04 -21.53
C MET A 135 -31.94 0.21 -21.90
N SER A 136 -32.35 1.45 -22.14
CA SER A 136 -33.65 1.75 -22.77
C SER A 136 -33.53 1.55 -24.29
N ARG A 137 -34.47 0.80 -24.88
CA ARG A 137 -34.50 0.47 -26.32
C ARG A 137 -34.82 1.63 -27.26
N ASN A 138 -35.14 2.82 -26.76
CA ASN A 138 -35.51 3.97 -27.59
C ASN A 138 -34.62 5.19 -27.30
N GLY A 139 -33.40 5.20 -27.86
CA GLY A 139 -32.61 6.37 -28.33
C GLY A 139 -32.66 7.75 -27.65
N ARG A 140 -33.15 7.89 -26.42
CA ARG A 140 -33.16 9.15 -25.65
C ARG A 140 -32.61 8.87 -24.26
N ILE A 141 -31.47 9.48 -23.96
CA ILE A 141 -30.89 9.51 -22.62
C ILE A 141 -31.72 10.50 -21.81
N VAL A 142 -32.60 10.00 -20.93
CA VAL A 142 -33.21 10.79 -19.86
C VAL A 142 -32.52 10.36 -18.57
N SER A 143 -31.60 11.18 -18.07
CA SER A 143 -31.01 10.97 -16.75
C SER A 143 -32.00 11.47 -15.70
N SER A 144 -32.82 10.58 -15.13
CA SER A 144 -33.59 10.89 -13.92
C SER A 144 -32.81 10.43 -12.68
N ARG A 145 -32.43 11.38 -11.81
CA ARG A 145 -32.04 11.05 -10.43
C ARG A 145 -33.31 10.84 -9.64
N SER A 146 -33.65 9.58 -9.36
CA SER A 146 -34.66 9.26 -8.36
C SER A 146 -33.99 9.30 -6.98
N CYS A 147 -34.07 10.45 -6.29
CA CYS A 147 -33.91 10.50 -4.85
C CYS A 147 -35.22 10.03 -4.21
N ARG A 148 -35.25 8.80 -3.72
CA ARG A 148 -36.35 8.34 -2.85
C ARG A 148 -35.98 8.64 -1.40
N GLY A 149 -36.76 9.54 -0.80
CA GLY A 149 -37.13 9.50 0.62
C GLY A 149 -36.27 10.28 1.60
N GLN A 150 -36.49 11.59 1.72
CA GLN A 150 -36.46 12.30 3.02
C GLN A 150 -37.52 13.41 3.00
N THR A 151 -38.61 13.22 3.74
CA THR A 151 -39.55 14.26 4.17
C THR A 151 -39.06 14.80 5.50
N TRP A 152 -38.85 16.11 5.60
CA TRP A 152 -38.56 16.79 6.86
C TRP A 152 -39.88 17.37 7.40
N SER A 153 -40.19 17.07 8.66
CA SER A 153 -41.03 17.91 9.54
C SER A 153 -40.12 18.80 10.36
#